data_AF-A0A0W1KM97-F1
#
_entry.id   AF-A0A0W1KM97-F1
#
_cell.length_a   1.000
_cell.length_b   1.000
_cell.length_c   1.000
_cell.angle_alpha   90.00
_cell.angle_beta   90.00
_cell.angle_gamma   90.00
#
_symmetry.space_group_name_H-M   'P 1'
#
loop_
_entity.id
_entity.type
_entity.pdbx_description
1 polymer ?
#
loop_
_entity_poly.entity_id
_entity_poly.type
_entity_poly.pdbx_seq_one_letter_code
_entity_poly.pdbx_strand_id
1 'polypeptide(L)'
;MKRLVFAFALVLIPALFAPIPAQATEISSIDIVAELQSDGSMRVTDTRTFTAQDGTEHYISLGNLADSKVSDFSVVLDGKLLTDVGEWDVDRSLEEKAGQSGVVTLDDGYELAFGFGTYGTHTAVMTYAVTNVVKNLTDGAQAVYWEFIPYNMTYSESISISLTNAIGMTYTQENSRVWGFGYEGRTAITASALTASSSGPIDSSDHMVMLAIFPEGPFATTSQLDHTAESLEAKAKEGSDFSDRGDDSEGDFLVTGESSSTGKLLSIPIPALLTIAFVAIGLDVARRSKNSTKHGFAGRVEKDEYWRDIPYDGRLEDLVALYGSPLPGLATALFLTWVGQGAVRETTMERGRFFKRDEPAFIIQREPVIQGPTEQWLWSIMMAAAGEDGILQASEIERYTRRNVSTMKRWREEALDQSRLEMIHQGLMVKTKKRVLGVFPTTKYDATDRGKELARRVVMLRNYLTDFSLLAERGASQVLLWDQYMVWAGYLGIAQEVQEQFKIVDPDYATQSSFTPNSVSMASSISSSLSSAYNDATSSSSGGGGFSSSGGGGGSFGGGSGGGIR
;
A
#
# COMPACT_ATOMS: atom_id res chain seq x y z
N MET A 1 72.74 -30.04 -15.93
CA MET A 1 71.27 -30.28 -15.86
C MET A 1 70.96 -30.80 -14.47
N LYS A 2 69.86 -30.39 -13.82
CA LYS A 2 69.50 -30.57 -12.38
C LYS A 2 69.69 -29.31 -11.50
N ARG A 3 69.21 -28.17 -12.00
CA ARG A 3 68.63 -27.08 -11.22
C ARG A 3 67.24 -26.86 -11.85
N LEU A 4 66.23 -26.53 -11.03
CA LEU A 4 64.78 -26.56 -11.31
C LEU A 4 64.11 -27.92 -11.15
N VAL A 5 63.72 -28.28 -9.92
CA VAL A 5 62.44 -29.00 -9.66
C VAL A 5 61.87 -28.62 -8.27
N PHE A 6 62.70 -28.22 -7.30
CA PHE A 6 62.24 -28.07 -5.90
C PHE A 6 61.66 -26.71 -5.46
N ALA A 7 61.35 -25.80 -6.39
CA ALA A 7 60.80 -24.48 -6.06
C ALA A 7 59.36 -24.22 -6.56
N PHE A 8 58.71 -25.23 -7.15
CA PHE A 8 57.33 -25.09 -7.67
C PHE A 8 56.27 -25.85 -6.85
N ALA A 9 56.66 -26.61 -5.83
CA ALA A 9 55.74 -27.41 -5.03
C ALA A 9 55.22 -26.72 -3.74
N LEU A 10 55.68 -25.50 -3.41
CA LEU A 10 55.30 -24.81 -2.17
C LEU A 10 54.50 -23.52 -2.36
N VAL A 11 54.14 -23.16 -3.59
CA VAL A 11 53.32 -21.96 -3.89
C VAL A 11 51.93 -22.33 -4.43
N LEU A 12 51.64 -23.62 -4.64
CA LEU A 12 50.40 -24.11 -5.26
C LEU A 12 49.46 -24.83 -4.28
N ILE A 13 49.57 -24.56 -2.97
CA ILE A 13 48.72 -25.17 -1.92
C ILE A 13 47.71 -24.20 -1.27
N PRO A 14 47.85 -22.84 -1.28
CA PRO A 14 46.79 -21.98 -0.75
C PRO A 14 45.61 -21.78 -1.70
N ALA A 15 45.75 -22.10 -3.00
CA ALA A 15 44.69 -21.89 -4.00
C ALA A 15 43.63 -23.00 -4.03
N LEU A 16 43.80 -24.08 -3.25
CA LEU A 16 42.82 -25.16 -3.11
C LEU A 16 41.84 -24.93 -1.94
N PHE A 17 41.99 -23.83 -1.20
CA PHE A 17 41.10 -23.41 -0.12
C PHE A 17 40.63 -21.96 -0.31
N ALA A 18 40.28 -21.58 -1.54
CA ALA A 18 39.36 -20.45 -1.67
C ALA A 18 38.05 -20.88 -0.98
N PRO A 19 37.55 -20.16 0.03
CA PRO A 19 36.24 -20.47 0.58
C PRO A 19 35.25 -20.40 -0.58
N ILE A 20 34.69 -21.56 -0.93
CA ILE A 20 33.51 -21.58 -1.78
C ILE A 20 32.50 -20.73 -1.01
N PRO A 21 31.92 -19.67 -1.61
CA PRO A 21 30.88 -18.91 -0.93
C PRO A 21 29.84 -19.91 -0.45
N ALA A 22 29.67 -20.01 0.88
CA ALA A 22 28.65 -20.85 1.45
C ALA A 22 27.31 -20.33 0.89
N GLN A 23 26.68 -21.11 0.03
CA GLN A 23 25.31 -20.82 -0.37
C GLN A 23 24.44 -21.07 0.85
N ALA A 24 23.50 -20.17 1.13
CA ALA A 24 22.56 -20.35 2.21
C ALA A 24 21.41 -21.25 1.75
N THR A 25 20.81 -21.99 2.68
CA THR A 25 19.53 -22.65 2.46
C THR A 25 18.44 -21.57 2.36
N GLU A 26 17.83 -21.43 1.19
CA GLU A 26 16.87 -20.36 0.90
C GLU A 26 15.86 -20.74 -0.19
N ILE A 27 14.75 -20.01 -0.25
CA ILE A 27 13.76 -20.11 -1.32
C ILE A 27 13.85 -18.85 -2.20
N SER A 28 14.33 -19.00 -3.43
CA SER A 28 14.49 -17.87 -4.35
C SER A 28 13.15 -17.33 -4.88
N SER A 29 12.16 -18.22 -5.09
CA SER A 29 10.84 -17.80 -5.54
C SER A 29 9.73 -18.76 -5.14
N ILE A 30 8.57 -18.20 -4.82
CA ILE A 30 7.31 -18.92 -4.62
C ILE A 30 6.25 -18.28 -5.51
N ASP A 31 5.62 -19.06 -6.38
CA ASP A 31 4.47 -18.64 -7.19
C ASP A 31 3.29 -19.59 -6.96
N ILE A 32 2.21 -19.06 -6.38
CA ILE A 32 1.02 -19.82 -6.00
C ILE A 32 -0.14 -19.39 -6.89
N VAL A 33 -0.70 -20.34 -7.63
CA VAL A 33 -1.99 -20.19 -8.32
C VAL A 33 -3.04 -20.98 -7.57
N ALA A 34 -3.99 -20.25 -7.00
CA ALA A 34 -5.10 -20.78 -6.22
C ALA A 34 -6.40 -20.61 -7.02
N GLU A 35 -6.90 -21.67 -7.64
CA GLU A 35 -8.09 -21.64 -8.48
C GLU A 35 -9.35 -22.06 -7.70
N LEU A 36 -10.22 -21.10 -7.44
CA LEU A 36 -11.52 -21.34 -6.82
C LEU A 36 -12.45 -22.12 -7.76
N GLN A 37 -13.02 -23.19 -7.24
CA GLN A 37 -13.95 -24.07 -7.95
C GLN A 37 -15.40 -23.65 -7.69
N SER A 38 -16.33 -24.13 -8.52
CA SER A 38 -17.74 -23.75 -8.43
C SER A 38 -18.40 -24.09 -7.09
N ASP A 39 -17.92 -25.10 -6.38
CA ASP A 39 -18.44 -25.54 -5.07
C ASP A 39 -17.79 -24.82 -3.88
N GLY A 40 -16.89 -23.86 -4.13
CA GLY A 40 -16.14 -23.15 -3.10
C GLY A 40 -14.90 -23.88 -2.57
N SER A 41 -14.52 -25.02 -3.16
CA SER A 41 -13.19 -25.59 -2.99
C SER A 41 -12.13 -24.82 -3.79
N MET A 42 -10.86 -25.10 -3.54
CA MET A 42 -9.72 -24.47 -4.18
C MET A 42 -8.75 -25.54 -4.68
N ARG A 43 -8.26 -25.40 -5.91
CA ARG A 43 -7.12 -26.17 -6.43
C ARG A 43 -5.89 -25.29 -6.43
N VAL A 44 -4.83 -25.74 -5.77
CA VAL A 44 -3.60 -24.97 -5.62
C VAL A 44 -2.50 -25.59 -6.47
N THR A 45 -1.77 -24.73 -7.18
CA THR A 45 -0.47 -25.01 -7.78
C THR A 45 0.56 -24.09 -7.13
N ASP A 46 1.47 -24.65 -6.34
CA ASP A 46 2.54 -23.94 -5.63
C ASP A 46 3.88 -24.32 -6.29
N THR A 47 4.49 -23.36 -6.98
CA THR A 47 5.78 -23.54 -7.65
C THR A 47 6.86 -22.85 -6.84
N ARG A 48 7.85 -23.62 -6.36
CA ARG A 48 8.98 -23.10 -5.58
C ARG A 48 10.30 -23.41 -6.24
N THR A 49 11.18 -22.41 -6.29
CA THR A 49 12.60 -22.59 -6.59
C THR A 49 13.39 -22.33 -5.32
N PHE A 50 14.18 -23.31 -4.90
CA PHE A 50 14.90 -23.27 -3.64
C PHE A 50 16.30 -23.89 -3.78
N THR A 51 17.21 -23.50 -2.89
CA THR A 51 18.55 -24.08 -2.78
C THR A 51 18.66 -24.78 -1.43
N ALA A 52 18.85 -26.10 -1.44
CA ALA A 52 19.06 -26.90 -0.24
C ALA A 52 20.55 -27.19 -0.04
N GLN A 53 21.08 -26.83 1.13
CA GLN A 53 22.47 -27.12 1.53
C GLN A 53 22.53 -28.01 2.79
N ASP A 54 21.40 -28.16 3.46
CA ASP A 54 21.11 -29.02 4.59
C ASP A 54 19.67 -29.53 4.50
N GLY A 55 19.24 -30.28 5.52
CA GLY A 55 17.93 -30.91 5.56
C GLY A 55 17.81 -32.17 4.72
N THR A 56 16.63 -32.76 4.74
CA THR A 56 16.28 -33.98 3.99
C THR A 56 15.02 -33.81 3.15
N GLU A 57 14.23 -32.78 3.43
CA GLU A 57 12.93 -32.57 2.81
C GLU A 57 12.56 -31.09 2.68
N HIS A 58 11.60 -30.83 1.80
CA HIS A 58 10.86 -29.59 1.77
C HIS A 58 9.40 -29.86 2.15
N TYR A 59 8.79 -28.96 2.91
CA TYR A 59 7.39 -29.11 3.35
C TYR A 59 6.62 -27.77 3.34
N ILE A 60 5.29 -27.87 3.30
CA ILE A 60 4.37 -26.75 3.52
C ILE A 60 3.45 -27.08 4.70
N SER A 61 3.28 -26.12 5.61
CA SER A 61 2.40 -26.25 6.77
C SER A 61 1.02 -25.69 6.46
N LEU A 62 -0.03 -26.47 6.71
CA LEU A 62 -1.43 -26.07 6.52
C LEU A 62 -2.21 -26.37 7.80
N GLY A 63 -2.50 -25.34 8.59
CA GLY A 63 -3.23 -25.48 9.85
C GLY A 63 -4.52 -24.67 9.89
N ASN A 64 -5.13 -24.59 11.08
CA ASN A 64 -6.37 -23.84 11.34
C ASN A 64 -7.44 -24.07 10.26
N LEU A 65 -7.68 -25.33 9.89
CA LEU A 65 -8.49 -25.67 8.71
C LEU A 65 -9.99 -25.64 8.99
N ALA A 66 -10.42 -25.61 10.26
CA ALA A 66 -11.83 -25.71 10.65
C ALA A 66 -12.54 -26.91 9.96
N ASP A 67 -13.52 -26.65 9.08
CA ASP A 67 -14.23 -27.67 8.31
C ASP A 67 -13.60 -27.95 6.91
N SER A 68 -12.48 -27.32 6.58
CA SER A 68 -11.71 -27.59 5.37
C SER A 68 -10.85 -28.85 5.50
N LYS A 69 -10.62 -29.50 4.37
CA LYS A 69 -9.78 -30.69 4.25
C LYS A 69 -8.87 -30.57 3.03
N VAL A 70 -7.66 -31.09 3.16
CA VAL A 70 -6.66 -31.15 2.10
C VAL A 70 -6.69 -32.53 1.44
N SER A 71 -6.58 -32.57 0.11
CA SER A 71 -6.51 -33.81 -0.67
C SER A 71 -5.70 -33.62 -1.95
N ASP A 72 -5.54 -34.70 -2.72
CA ASP A 72 -4.92 -34.68 -4.06
C ASP A 72 -3.50 -34.09 -4.08
N PHE A 73 -2.71 -34.30 -3.02
CA PHE A 73 -1.33 -33.82 -2.95
C PHE A 73 -0.45 -34.59 -3.96
N SER A 74 0.31 -33.84 -4.76
CA SER A 74 1.25 -34.39 -5.74
C SER A 74 2.39 -33.41 -5.97
N VAL A 75 3.59 -33.94 -6.24
CA VAL A 75 4.80 -33.15 -6.43
C VAL A 75 5.51 -33.55 -7.71
N VAL A 76 5.86 -32.56 -8.54
CA VAL A 76 6.82 -32.69 -9.63
C VAL A 76 8.09 -31.95 -9.23
N LEU A 77 9.18 -32.69 -9.00
CA LEU A 77 10.49 -32.16 -8.66
C LEU A 77 11.41 -32.25 -9.87
N ASP A 78 11.94 -31.12 -10.33
CA ASP A 78 12.82 -31.00 -11.50
C ASP A 78 12.28 -31.73 -12.75
N GLY A 79 10.97 -31.63 -12.96
CA GLY A 79 10.26 -32.26 -14.07
C GLY A 79 9.95 -33.75 -13.88
N LYS A 80 10.26 -34.34 -12.72
CA LYS A 80 9.94 -35.74 -12.40
C LYS A 80 8.84 -35.82 -11.35
N LEU A 81 7.77 -36.54 -11.68
CA LEU A 81 6.70 -36.86 -10.73
C LEU A 81 7.23 -37.75 -9.59
N LEU A 82 6.95 -37.36 -8.35
CA LEU A 82 7.32 -38.10 -7.16
C LEU A 82 6.30 -39.20 -6.83
N THR A 83 6.73 -40.20 -6.06
CA THR A 83 5.83 -41.26 -5.57
C THR A 83 5.22 -40.83 -4.24
N ASP A 84 3.90 -40.71 -4.20
CA ASP A 84 3.17 -40.48 -2.95
C ASP A 84 3.16 -41.76 -2.09
N VAL A 85 3.72 -41.66 -0.87
CA VAL A 85 3.77 -42.76 0.10
C VAL A 85 2.66 -42.69 1.15
N GLY A 86 1.78 -41.68 1.07
CA GLY A 86 0.73 -41.45 2.05
C GLY A 86 1.29 -40.82 3.33
N GLU A 87 1.41 -41.59 4.40
CA GLU A 87 1.93 -41.09 5.68
C GLU A 87 3.43 -40.81 5.58
N TRP A 88 3.82 -39.57 5.89
CA TRP A 88 5.20 -39.12 5.77
C TRP A 88 5.96 -39.28 7.08
N ASP A 89 7.04 -40.08 7.04
CA ASP A 89 7.98 -40.23 8.14
C ASP A 89 9.12 -39.20 8.02
N VAL A 90 9.14 -38.26 8.97
CA VAL A 90 10.08 -37.12 9.07
C VAL A 90 11.48 -37.53 9.51
N ASP A 91 11.68 -38.72 10.09
CA ASP A 91 12.96 -39.16 10.62
C ASP A 91 13.82 -39.90 9.59
N ARG A 92 13.26 -40.20 8.40
CA ARG A 92 13.97 -40.88 7.30
C ARG A 92 15.14 -40.05 6.74
N SER A 93 16.16 -40.75 6.23
CA SER A 93 17.33 -40.09 5.63
C SER A 93 16.99 -39.37 4.33
N LEU A 94 17.90 -38.49 3.88
CA LEU A 94 17.82 -37.82 2.58
C LEU A 94 17.63 -38.82 1.42
N GLU A 95 18.39 -39.92 1.42
CA GLU A 95 18.32 -40.96 0.40
C GLU A 95 17.01 -41.75 0.45
N GLU A 96 16.48 -42.00 1.64
CA GLU A 96 15.22 -42.73 1.82
C GLU A 96 14.00 -41.93 1.38
N LYS A 97 14.04 -40.60 1.57
CA LYS A 97 13.00 -39.66 1.14
C LYS A 97 13.10 -39.29 -0.34
N ALA A 98 14.27 -39.47 -0.96
CA ALA A 98 14.52 -39.08 -2.35
C ALA A 98 13.49 -39.66 -3.32
N GLY A 99 12.85 -38.78 -4.08
CA GLY A 99 11.88 -39.19 -5.10
C GLY A 99 10.48 -39.51 -4.56
N GLN A 100 10.22 -39.22 -3.28
CA GLN A 100 8.95 -39.49 -2.60
C GLN A 100 8.31 -38.21 -2.08
N SER A 101 6.99 -38.23 -1.95
CA SER A 101 6.18 -37.21 -1.29
C SER A 101 5.17 -37.88 -0.33
N GLY A 102 4.62 -37.12 0.60
CA GLY A 102 3.57 -37.60 1.50
C GLY A 102 3.07 -36.51 2.42
N VAL A 103 2.28 -36.92 3.41
CA VAL A 103 1.58 -36.02 4.34
C VAL A 103 1.87 -36.42 5.78
N VAL A 104 2.24 -35.45 6.61
CA VAL A 104 2.21 -35.55 8.08
C VAL A 104 0.86 -35.06 8.55
N THR A 105 0.15 -35.85 9.35
CA THR A 105 -1.11 -35.40 9.98
C THR A 105 -0.78 -34.83 11.36
N LEU A 106 -1.21 -33.59 11.61
CA LEU A 106 -1.05 -32.89 12.89
C LEU A 106 -2.40 -32.77 13.60
N ASP A 107 -2.37 -32.42 14.88
CA ASP A 107 -3.59 -32.19 15.67
C ASP A 107 -4.44 -31.03 15.12
N ASP A 108 -3.80 -30.05 14.46
CA ASP A 108 -4.40 -28.82 13.96
C ASP A 108 -4.25 -28.62 12.44
N GLY A 109 -3.81 -29.64 11.70
CA GLY A 109 -3.54 -29.49 10.27
C GLY A 109 -2.77 -30.62 9.60
N TYR A 110 -2.05 -30.27 8.54
CA TYR A 110 -1.20 -31.16 7.76
C TYR A 110 0.13 -30.49 7.43
N GLU A 111 1.20 -31.27 7.33
CA GLU A 111 2.38 -30.87 6.54
C GLU A 111 2.38 -31.68 5.24
N LEU A 112 2.47 -31.01 4.10
CA LEU A 112 2.67 -31.69 2.81
C LEU A 112 4.16 -31.64 2.49
N ALA A 113 4.81 -32.80 2.42
CA ALA A 113 6.27 -32.91 2.41
C ALA A 113 6.78 -33.75 1.24
N PHE A 114 8.01 -33.47 0.81
CA PHE A 114 8.72 -34.29 -0.17
C PHE A 114 10.24 -34.27 0.05
N GLY A 115 10.91 -35.37 -0.31
CA GLY A 115 12.36 -35.47 -0.26
C GLY A 115 13.02 -34.93 -1.52
N PHE A 116 13.87 -33.92 -1.39
CA PHE A 116 14.59 -33.33 -2.53
C PHE A 116 15.82 -34.17 -2.97
N GLY A 117 16.32 -35.04 -2.10
CA GLY A 117 17.27 -36.13 -2.43
C GLY A 117 18.73 -35.74 -2.66
N THR A 118 19.02 -34.58 -3.27
CA THR A 118 20.39 -34.06 -3.41
C THR A 118 20.47 -32.61 -2.97
N TYR A 119 21.62 -32.15 -2.50
CA TYR A 119 21.83 -30.72 -2.26
C TYR A 119 22.04 -29.97 -3.57
N GLY A 120 21.66 -28.70 -3.57
CA GLY A 120 21.68 -27.81 -4.73
C GLY A 120 20.34 -27.13 -4.96
N THR A 121 20.22 -26.52 -6.14
CA THR A 121 19.01 -25.81 -6.54
C THR A 121 18.01 -26.76 -7.18
N HIS A 122 16.77 -26.68 -6.71
CA HIS A 122 15.64 -27.48 -7.18
C HIS A 122 14.46 -26.60 -7.57
N THR A 123 13.60 -27.10 -8.45
CA THR A 123 12.28 -26.53 -8.70
C THR A 123 11.21 -27.57 -8.46
N ALA A 124 10.31 -27.29 -7.53
CA ALA A 124 9.18 -28.14 -7.20
C ALA A 124 7.87 -27.48 -7.62
N VAL A 125 7.00 -28.26 -8.26
CA VAL A 125 5.60 -27.90 -8.51
C VAL A 125 4.74 -28.81 -7.67
N MET A 126 4.13 -28.26 -6.63
CA MET A 126 3.23 -28.95 -5.72
C MET A 126 1.79 -28.63 -6.11
N THR A 127 0.94 -29.63 -6.19
CA THR A 127 -0.50 -29.46 -6.43
C THR A 127 -1.28 -30.12 -5.32
N TYR A 128 -2.35 -29.48 -4.86
CA TYR A 128 -3.28 -30.03 -3.88
C TYR A 128 -4.65 -29.35 -3.97
N ALA A 129 -5.67 -29.97 -3.39
CA ALA A 129 -7.01 -29.44 -3.29
C ALA A 129 -7.37 -29.14 -1.84
N VAL A 130 -8.13 -28.06 -1.62
CA VAL A 130 -8.65 -27.68 -0.30
C VAL A 130 -10.15 -27.46 -0.41
N THR A 131 -10.92 -28.18 0.41
CA THR A 131 -12.38 -28.03 0.45
C THR A 131 -12.81 -26.83 1.30
N ASN A 132 -14.03 -26.33 1.08
CA ASN A 132 -14.67 -25.32 1.93
C ASN A 132 -13.85 -24.02 2.11
N VAL A 133 -13.07 -23.60 1.11
CA VAL A 133 -12.25 -22.38 1.22
C VAL A 133 -13.11 -21.13 1.14
N VAL A 134 -14.11 -21.12 0.24
CA VAL A 134 -15.11 -20.06 0.20
C VAL A 134 -16.14 -20.29 1.30
N LYS A 135 -16.34 -19.28 2.16
CA LYS A 135 -17.33 -19.27 3.23
C LYS A 135 -18.48 -18.33 2.89
N ASN A 136 -19.72 -18.75 3.13
CA ASN A 136 -20.87 -17.85 3.16
C ASN A 136 -20.84 -17.01 4.45
N LEU A 137 -21.17 -15.72 4.31
CA LEU A 137 -21.30 -14.76 5.40
C LEU A 137 -22.77 -14.51 5.72
N THR A 138 -23.05 -13.97 6.91
CA THR A 138 -24.42 -13.81 7.44
C THR A 138 -25.25 -12.74 6.73
N ASP A 139 -24.60 -11.85 5.99
CA ASP A 139 -25.19 -10.79 5.17
C ASP A 139 -25.35 -11.18 3.69
N GLY A 140 -25.05 -12.44 3.33
CA GLY A 140 -25.18 -12.98 1.97
C GLY A 140 -23.95 -12.80 1.09
N ALA A 141 -22.90 -12.11 1.57
CA ALA A 141 -21.62 -12.09 0.89
C ALA A 141 -20.86 -13.41 1.07
N GLN A 142 -19.78 -13.59 0.32
CA GLN A 142 -18.83 -14.70 0.48
C GLN A 142 -17.42 -14.19 0.74
N ALA A 143 -16.61 -15.00 1.40
CA ALA A 143 -15.21 -14.67 1.64
C ALA A 143 -14.27 -15.86 1.42
N VAL A 144 -13.06 -15.54 0.98
CA VAL A 144 -11.86 -16.38 1.13
C VAL A 144 -10.96 -15.66 2.12
N TYR A 145 -10.61 -16.31 3.21
CA TYR A 145 -9.74 -15.73 4.23
C TYR A 145 -8.64 -16.73 4.58
N TRP A 146 -7.52 -16.64 3.88
CA TRP A 146 -6.54 -17.72 3.82
C TRP A 146 -5.11 -17.23 4.03
N GLU A 147 -4.36 -17.94 4.85
CA GLU A 147 -2.91 -17.79 5.02
C GLU A 147 -2.19 -18.70 4.02
N PHE A 148 -1.55 -18.09 3.03
CA PHE A 148 -0.80 -18.81 2.00
C PHE A 148 0.63 -19.09 2.41
N ILE A 149 1.22 -18.18 3.19
CA ILE A 149 2.59 -18.28 3.70
C ILE A 149 2.53 -18.12 5.22
N PRO A 150 2.90 -19.14 6.01
CA PRO A 150 2.87 -19.08 7.46
C PRO A 150 4.10 -18.38 8.04
N TYR A 151 4.02 -18.03 9.33
CA TYR A 151 5.17 -17.65 10.15
C TYR A 151 6.24 -18.76 10.21
N ASN A 152 7.46 -18.38 10.60
CA ASN A 152 8.61 -19.27 10.81
C ASN A 152 9.04 -20.07 9.57
N MET A 153 8.67 -19.61 8.37
CA MET A 153 9.08 -20.24 7.12
C MET A 153 10.57 -19.99 6.83
N THR A 154 11.19 -20.87 6.03
CA THR A 154 12.51 -20.60 5.43
C THR A 154 12.49 -19.26 4.68
N TYR A 155 13.55 -18.47 4.86
CA TYR A 155 13.74 -17.18 4.18
C TYR A 155 13.46 -17.29 2.68
N SER A 156 12.65 -16.36 2.17
CA SER A 156 12.16 -16.37 0.80
C SER A 156 12.37 -15.01 0.12
N GLU A 157 13.00 -14.99 -1.05
CA GLU A 157 13.34 -13.72 -1.72
C GLU A 157 12.15 -13.04 -2.40
N SER A 158 11.26 -13.84 -3.01
CA SER A 158 10.11 -13.32 -3.76
C SER A 158 8.90 -14.25 -3.69
N ILE A 159 7.72 -13.68 -3.44
CA ILE A 159 6.46 -14.45 -3.37
C ILE A 159 5.37 -13.76 -4.19
N SER A 160 4.66 -14.56 -4.99
CA SER A 160 3.51 -14.17 -5.80
C SER A 160 2.35 -15.15 -5.57
N ILE A 161 1.15 -14.62 -5.37
CA ILE A 161 -0.08 -15.39 -5.18
C ILE A 161 -1.15 -14.84 -6.12
N SER A 162 -1.82 -15.73 -6.84
CA SER A 162 -2.93 -15.41 -7.73
C SER A 162 -4.16 -16.27 -7.38
N LEU A 163 -5.22 -15.63 -6.90
CA LEU A 163 -6.51 -16.26 -6.65
C LEU A 163 -7.39 -16.15 -7.91
N THR A 164 -7.48 -17.23 -8.67
CA THR A 164 -8.26 -17.35 -9.92
C THR A 164 -9.59 -18.07 -9.66
N ASN A 165 -10.43 -18.22 -10.67
CA ASN A 165 -11.66 -18.99 -10.55
C ASN A 165 -11.97 -19.80 -11.82
N ALA A 166 -12.52 -21.00 -11.64
CA ALA A 166 -12.92 -21.90 -12.72
C ALA A 166 -14.32 -21.57 -13.30
N ILE A 167 -15.09 -20.69 -12.64
CA ILE A 167 -16.45 -20.32 -13.06
C ILE A 167 -16.48 -19.28 -14.19
N GLY A 168 -15.32 -18.76 -14.60
CA GLY A 168 -15.20 -17.77 -15.68
C GLY A 168 -15.64 -16.36 -15.27
N MET A 169 -15.72 -16.08 -13.96
CA MET A 169 -16.02 -14.75 -13.45
C MET A 169 -14.83 -13.81 -13.67
N THR A 170 -15.10 -12.61 -14.18
CA THR A 170 -14.12 -11.53 -14.24
C THR A 170 -14.14 -10.75 -12.93
N TYR A 171 -12.99 -10.54 -12.29
CA TYR A 171 -12.92 -9.72 -11.09
C TYR A 171 -12.92 -8.22 -11.44
N THR A 172 -13.71 -7.45 -10.69
CA THR A 172 -13.80 -5.99 -10.79
C THR A 172 -13.86 -5.39 -9.39
N GLN A 173 -13.62 -4.08 -9.26
CA GLN A 173 -13.79 -3.39 -7.97
C GLN A 173 -15.26 -3.37 -7.48
N GLU A 174 -16.23 -3.68 -8.36
CA GLU A 174 -17.64 -3.72 -8.00
C GLU A 174 -18.05 -5.07 -7.38
N ASN A 175 -17.47 -6.17 -7.88
CA ASN A 175 -17.85 -7.52 -7.46
C ASN A 175 -16.84 -8.19 -6.52
N SER A 176 -15.69 -7.55 -6.27
CA SER A 176 -14.61 -8.14 -5.50
C SER A 176 -13.91 -7.08 -4.65
N ARG A 177 -13.50 -7.50 -3.45
CA ARG A 177 -12.61 -6.74 -2.58
C ARG A 177 -11.47 -7.65 -2.14
N VAL A 178 -10.26 -7.11 -2.02
CA VAL A 178 -9.05 -7.85 -1.62
C VAL A 178 -8.17 -7.04 -0.66
N TRP A 179 -7.61 -7.72 0.33
CA TRP A 179 -6.59 -7.22 1.26
C TRP A 179 -5.48 -8.24 1.43
N GLY A 180 -4.29 -7.75 1.77
CA GLY A 180 -3.12 -8.54 2.15
C GLY A 180 -2.62 -8.13 3.54
N PHE A 181 -2.22 -9.09 4.35
CA PHE A 181 -1.72 -8.86 5.72
C PHE A 181 -0.50 -9.73 6.04
N GLY A 182 0.38 -9.21 6.89
CA GLY A 182 1.55 -9.91 7.42
C GLY A 182 2.87 -9.66 6.69
N TYR A 183 2.87 -8.83 5.65
CA TYR A 183 4.03 -8.63 4.79
C TYR A 183 4.03 -7.26 4.12
N GLU A 184 5.22 -6.78 3.75
CA GLU A 184 5.39 -5.62 2.89
C GLU A 184 5.23 -5.98 1.41
N GLY A 185 4.16 -5.51 0.79
CA GLY A 185 3.86 -5.85 -0.58
C GLY A 185 2.60 -5.20 -1.11
N ARG A 186 1.99 -5.86 -2.09
CA ARG A 186 0.84 -5.32 -2.81
C ARG A 186 -0.23 -6.38 -3.04
N THR A 187 -1.46 -5.90 -3.19
CA THR A 187 -2.59 -6.65 -3.72
C THR A 187 -3.17 -5.92 -4.93
N ALA A 188 -3.82 -6.64 -5.83
CA ALA A 188 -4.51 -6.02 -6.96
C ALA A 188 -5.74 -6.83 -7.38
N ILE A 189 -6.71 -6.12 -7.93
CA ILE A 189 -7.86 -6.71 -8.63
C ILE A 189 -7.58 -6.59 -10.12
N THR A 190 -7.36 -7.72 -10.78
CA THR A 190 -7.22 -7.81 -12.24
C THR A 190 -8.39 -8.60 -12.80
N ALA A 191 -8.64 -8.48 -14.11
CA ALA A 191 -9.73 -9.22 -14.74
C ALA A 191 -9.68 -10.75 -14.48
N SER A 192 -8.48 -11.32 -14.37
CA SER A 192 -8.25 -12.77 -14.25
C SER A 192 -7.96 -13.27 -12.83
N ALA A 193 -7.47 -12.41 -11.92
CA ALA A 193 -7.05 -12.81 -10.57
C ALA A 193 -7.16 -11.68 -9.54
N LEU A 194 -7.43 -12.06 -8.29
CA LEU A 194 -7.04 -11.26 -7.13
C LEU A 194 -5.60 -11.65 -6.77
N THR A 195 -4.68 -10.70 -6.77
CA THR A 195 -3.25 -10.99 -6.61
C THR A 195 -2.72 -10.48 -5.28
N ALA A 196 -1.68 -11.12 -4.77
CA ALA A 196 -0.85 -10.67 -3.65
C ALA A 196 0.64 -10.93 -3.99
N SER A 197 1.52 -9.97 -3.74
CA SER A 197 2.96 -10.12 -4.04
C SER A 197 3.82 -9.39 -3.01
N SER A 198 4.93 -10.00 -2.59
CA SER A 198 5.91 -9.33 -1.73
C SER A 198 6.69 -8.25 -2.51
N SER A 199 7.10 -7.19 -1.82
CA SER A 199 7.94 -6.12 -2.40
C SER A 199 9.42 -6.22 -1.99
N GLY A 200 9.72 -7.17 -1.10
CA GLY A 200 11.03 -7.58 -0.65
C GLY A 200 10.98 -9.03 -0.16
N PRO A 201 12.10 -9.50 0.42
CA PRO A 201 12.15 -10.82 1.04
C PRO A 201 11.18 -10.95 2.21
N ILE A 202 10.79 -12.20 2.49
CA ILE A 202 9.94 -12.63 3.60
C ILE A 202 10.79 -13.49 4.53
N ASP A 203 10.81 -13.14 5.82
CA ASP A 203 11.55 -13.86 6.86
C ASP A 203 10.64 -14.60 7.85
N SER A 204 11.22 -15.19 8.90
CA SER A 204 10.49 -16.02 9.86
C SER A 204 9.45 -15.25 10.68
N SER A 205 9.53 -13.91 10.72
CA SER A 205 8.58 -13.04 11.43
C SER A 205 7.43 -12.56 10.56
N ASP A 206 7.49 -12.78 9.25
CA ASP A 206 6.46 -12.40 8.29
C ASP A 206 5.48 -13.56 8.03
N HIS A 207 4.31 -13.23 7.50
CA HIS A 207 3.32 -14.17 6.99
C HIS A 207 2.52 -13.54 5.85
N MET A 208 1.81 -14.32 5.03
CA MET A 208 1.01 -13.78 3.93
C MET A 208 -0.42 -14.28 3.98
N VAL A 209 -1.31 -13.43 4.47
CA VAL A 209 -2.76 -13.66 4.53
C VAL A 209 -3.46 -12.84 3.46
N MET A 210 -4.35 -13.47 2.71
CA MET A 210 -5.28 -12.81 1.80
C MET A 210 -6.70 -12.88 2.37
N LEU A 211 -7.37 -11.73 2.45
CA LEU A 211 -8.82 -11.66 2.58
C LEU A 211 -9.40 -11.22 1.24
N ALA A 212 -10.27 -12.03 0.65
CA ALA A 212 -11.10 -11.65 -0.48
C ALA A 212 -12.57 -11.71 -0.08
N ILE A 213 -13.34 -10.69 -0.44
CA ILE A 213 -14.80 -10.63 -0.21
C ILE A 213 -15.51 -10.47 -1.56
N PHE A 214 -16.53 -11.29 -1.77
CA PHE A 214 -17.40 -11.28 -2.93
C PHE A 214 -18.82 -10.89 -2.49
N PRO A 215 -19.26 -9.64 -2.72
CA PRO A 215 -20.54 -9.15 -2.22
C PRO A 215 -21.77 -9.93 -2.72
N GLU A 216 -21.71 -10.47 -3.95
CA GLU A 216 -22.84 -11.17 -4.59
C GLU A 216 -22.82 -12.70 -4.40
N GLY A 217 -21.76 -13.25 -3.80
CA GLY A 217 -21.65 -14.69 -3.53
C GLY A 217 -21.70 -15.59 -4.78
N PRO A 218 -20.67 -15.58 -5.65
CA PRO A 218 -20.71 -16.26 -6.94
C PRO A 218 -20.47 -17.78 -6.88
N PHE A 219 -20.08 -18.32 -5.71
CA PHE A 219 -19.73 -19.74 -5.56
C PHE A 219 -20.86 -20.53 -4.87
N ALA A 220 -21.04 -21.79 -5.23
CA ALA A 220 -22.05 -22.69 -4.65
C ALA A 220 -21.51 -23.43 -3.40
N THR A 221 -20.92 -22.69 -2.46
CA THR A 221 -20.44 -23.25 -1.19
C THR A 221 -21.57 -23.45 -0.20
N THR A 222 -21.47 -24.50 0.63
CA THR A 222 -22.35 -24.72 1.78
C THR A 222 -21.70 -24.34 3.11
N SER A 223 -20.39 -24.10 3.13
CA SER A 223 -19.65 -23.74 4.33
C SER A 223 -20.04 -22.32 4.80
N GLN A 224 -20.11 -22.13 6.11
CA GLN A 224 -20.60 -20.90 6.74
C GLN A 224 -19.53 -20.33 7.65
N LEU A 225 -19.47 -19.00 7.73
CA LEU A 225 -18.67 -18.28 8.70
C LEU A 225 -19.57 -17.23 9.36
N ASP A 226 -19.68 -17.29 10.69
CA ASP A 226 -20.56 -16.42 11.47
C ASP A 226 -19.98 -14.99 11.62
N HIS A 227 -19.90 -14.31 10.49
CA HIS A 227 -19.48 -12.91 10.36
C HIS A 227 -20.27 -12.27 9.22
N THR A 228 -20.50 -10.96 9.31
CA THR A 228 -20.79 -10.13 8.14
C THR A 228 -19.50 -9.77 7.42
N ALA A 229 -19.57 -9.29 6.18
CA ALA A 229 -18.41 -8.80 5.44
C ALA A 229 -17.64 -7.72 6.23
N GLU A 230 -18.37 -6.76 6.81
CA GLU A 230 -17.79 -5.67 7.61
C GLU A 230 -17.11 -6.18 8.90
N SER A 231 -17.74 -7.14 9.59
CA SER A 231 -17.17 -7.71 10.82
C SER A 231 -15.91 -8.53 10.54
N LEU A 232 -15.91 -9.32 9.46
CA LEU A 232 -14.73 -10.09 9.05
C LEU A 232 -13.58 -9.17 8.62
N GLU A 233 -13.89 -8.13 7.85
CA GLU A 233 -12.93 -7.09 7.47
C GLU A 233 -12.32 -6.41 8.70
N ALA A 234 -13.15 -6.00 9.67
CA ALA A 234 -12.67 -5.38 10.91
C ALA A 234 -11.74 -6.30 11.70
N LYS A 235 -12.11 -7.59 11.84
CA LYS A 235 -11.28 -8.60 12.49
C LYS A 235 -9.95 -8.79 11.78
N ALA A 236 -9.96 -8.89 10.45
CA ALA A 236 -8.74 -9.05 9.67
C ALA A 236 -7.80 -7.84 9.78
N LYS A 237 -8.36 -6.63 9.95
CA LYS A 237 -7.61 -5.38 10.12
C LYS A 237 -7.12 -5.14 11.54
N GLU A 238 -7.51 -5.94 12.52
CA GLU A 238 -6.99 -5.81 13.88
C GLU A 238 -5.47 -5.99 13.88
N GLY A 239 -4.73 -5.05 14.49
CA GLY A 239 -3.26 -5.05 14.47
C GLY A 239 -2.62 -4.72 13.11
N SER A 240 -3.41 -4.29 12.11
CA SER A 240 -2.93 -3.90 10.79
C SER A 240 -2.69 -2.39 10.65
N ASP A 241 -1.95 -2.00 9.61
CA ASP A 241 -1.76 -0.61 9.17
C ASP A 241 -3.07 0.03 8.66
N PHE A 242 -4.11 -0.78 8.43
CA PHE A 242 -5.45 -0.32 8.04
C PHE A 242 -6.36 -0.05 9.23
N SER A 243 -5.95 -0.40 10.46
CA SER A 243 -6.73 -0.07 11.64
C SER A 243 -6.84 1.46 11.77
N ASP A 244 -8.06 1.96 11.97
CA ASP A 244 -8.26 3.34 12.35
C ASP A 244 -7.81 3.46 13.81
N ARG A 245 -6.69 4.16 14.04
CA ARG A 245 -6.33 4.66 15.36
C ARG A 245 -7.31 5.79 15.72
N GLY A 246 -8.54 5.39 16.04
CA GLY A 246 -9.53 6.27 16.63
C GLY A 246 -9.12 6.55 18.06
N ASP A 247 -8.73 7.80 18.32
CA ASP A 247 -8.93 8.55 19.57
C ASP A 247 -8.86 7.66 20.83
N ASP A 248 -7.69 7.61 21.47
CA ASP A 248 -7.56 7.26 22.89
C ASP A 248 -8.38 8.27 23.72
N SER A 249 -9.70 8.14 23.67
CA SER A 249 -10.55 8.64 24.72
C SER A 249 -10.45 7.64 25.85
N GLU A 250 -9.59 7.97 26.81
CA GLU A 250 -9.74 7.49 28.17
C GLU A 250 -11.22 7.61 28.57
N GLY A 251 -11.87 6.46 28.71
CA GLY A 251 -13.30 6.36 28.92
C GLY A 251 -13.60 5.00 29.52
N ASP A 252 -13.12 4.80 30.74
CA ASP A 252 -13.61 3.89 31.78
C ASP A 252 -14.79 2.99 31.33
N PHE A 253 -14.48 1.85 30.71
CA PHE A 253 -15.44 0.78 30.55
C PHE A 253 -15.33 -0.10 31.80
N LEU A 254 -16.11 0.28 32.81
CA LEU A 254 -16.38 -0.53 33.99
C LEU A 254 -16.94 -1.89 33.56
N VAL A 255 -16.05 -2.89 33.53
CA VAL A 255 -16.42 -4.31 33.58
C VAL A 255 -17.06 -4.54 34.94
N THR A 256 -18.38 -4.39 35.01
CA THR A 256 -19.17 -5.02 36.06
C THR A 256 -19.57 -6.39 35.53
N GLY A 257 -18.92 -7.42 36.06
CA GLY A 257 -19.35 -8.79 35.84
C GLY A 257 -20.71 -9.03 36.47
N GLU A 258 -21.52 -9.88 35.83
CA GLU A 258 -22.08 -11.06 36.48
C GLU A 258 -22.78 -11.97 35.46
N SER A 259 -22.51 -13.26 35.63
CA SER A 259 -23.10 -14.40 34.94
C SER A 259 -24.58 -14.56 35.30
N SER A 260 -25.45 -14.94 34.35
CA SER A 260 -26.31 -16.15 34.45
C SER A 260 -27.41 -16.23 33.40
N SER A 261 -27.52 -17.45 32.86
CA SER A 261 -28.66 -18.19 32.31
C SER A 261 -30.01 -17.53 31.96
N THR A 262 -30.51 -18.01 30.80
CA THR A 262 -31.92 -18.32 30.45
C THR A 262 -32.92 -17.18 30.27
N GLY A 263 -33.38 -17.02 29.02
CA GLY A 263 -34.65 -16.36 28.70
C GLY A 263 -34.94 -16.36 27.19
N LYS A 264 -35.82 -17.26 26.74
CA LYS A 264 -36.46 -17.21 25.41
C LYS A 264 -37.43 -16.00 25.31
N LEU A 265 -37.82 -15.69 24.06
CA LEU A 265 -38.83 -14.71 23.55
C LEU A 265 -38.25 -13.30 23.25
N LEU A 266 -38.47 -12.66 22.11
CA LEU A 266 -39.59 -12.69 21.15
C LEU A 266 -39.13 -12.26 19.75
N SER A 267 -39.61 -12.99 18.73
CA SER A 267 -39.53 -12.66 17.31
C SER A 267 -40.55 -11.57 16.91
N ILE A 268 -40.10 -10.44 16.36
CA ILE A 268 -40.87 -9.58 15.45
C ILE A 268 -39.95 -9.10 14.31
N PRO A 269 -40.33 -9.25 13.03
CA PRO A 269 -39.52 -8.81 11.91
C PRO A 269 -39.65 -7.29 11.70
N ILE A 270 -38.53 -6.57 11.77
CA ILE A 270 -38.41 -5.21 11.21
C ILE A 270 -37.25 -5.14 10.18
N PRO A 271 -37.28 -5.84 9.01
CA PRO A 271 -36.24 -5.64 7.99
C PRO A 271 -36.66 -4.68 6.86
N ALA A 272 -37.96 -4.43 6.66
CA ALA A 272 -38.42 -3.73 5.44
C ALA A 272 -38.32 -2.20 5.50
N LEU A 273 -38.31 -1.59 6.69
CA LEU A 273 -38.22 -0.13 6.85
C LEU A 273 -36.77 0.37 6.94
N LEU A 274 -35.85 -0.47 7.41
CA LEU A 274 -34.43 -0.14 7.49
C LEU A 274 -33.76 -0.23 6.11
N THR A 275 -34.11 -1.21 5.28
CA THR A 275 -33.55 -1.35 3.92
C THR A 275 -33.89 -0.17 3.00
N ILE A 276 -35.11 0.38 3.08
CA ILE A 276 -35.50 1.56 2.28
C ILE A 276 -34.78 2.82 2.79
N ALA A 277 -34.57 2.95 4.10
CA ALA A 277 -33.79 4.06 4.66
C ALA A 277 -32.30 3.97 4.28
N PHE A 278 -31.72 2.77 4.27
CA PHE A 278 -30.32 2.53 3.89
C PHE A 278 -30.06 2.75 2.40
N VAL A 279 -30.96 2.33 1.52
CA VAL A 279 -30.85 2.63 0.07
C VAL A 279 -31.01 4.13 -0.20
N ALA A 280 -31.92 4.82 0.51
CA ALA A 280 -32.08 6.27 0.40
C ALA A 280 -30.84 7.04 0.93
N ILE A 281 -30.19 6.55 1.99
CA ILE A 281 -28.94 7.08 2.55
C ILE A 281 -27.77 6.84 1.60
N GLY A 282 -27.64 5.63 1.04
CA GLY A 282 -26.63 5.32 0.02
C GLY A 282 -26.76 6.21 -1.22
N LEU A 283 -28.00 6.46 -1.66
CA LEU A 283 -28.29 7.40 -2.75
C LEU A 283 -28.07 8.86 -2.39
N ASP A 284 -28.35 9.32 -1.15
CA ASP A 284 -28.12 10.71 -0.73
C ASP A 284 -26.63 11.00 -0.46
N VAL A 285 -25.87 10.04 0.08
CA VAL A 285 -24.41 10.11 0.22
C VAL A 285 -23.73 10.06 -1.15
N ALA A 286 -24.15 9.18 -2.06
CA ALA A 286 -23.63 9.13 -3.43
C ALA A 286 -24.02 10.35 -4.28
N ARG A 287 -25.23 10.91 -4.09
CA ARG A 287 -25.67 12.16 -4.75
C ARG A 287 -24.96 13.40 -4.20
N ARG A 288 -24.60 13.43 -2.91
CA ARG A 288 -23.85 14.55 -2.29
C ARG A 288 -22.35 14.46 -2.54
N SER A 289 -21.79 13.26 -2.68
CA SER A 289 -20.40 13.05 -3.13
C SER A 289 -20.18 13.58 -4.56
N LYS A 290 -21.18 13.48 -5.45
CA LYS A 290 -21.13 14.08 -6.79
C LYS A 290 -21.07 15.62 -6.81
N ASN A 291 -21.26 16.29 -5.68
CA ASN A 291 -21.30 17.76 -5.59
C ASN A 291 -20.18 18.39 -4.73
N SER A 292 -19.14 17.65 -4.30
CA SER A 292 -17.97 18.30 -3.69
C SER A 292 -17.16 19.01 -4.77
N THR A 293 -17.36 20.32 -4.88
CA THR A 293 -16.63 21.23 -5.75
C THR A 293 -15.12 21.01 -5.63
N LYS A 294 -14.43 20.93 -6.77
CA LYS A 294 -12.96 20.81 -6.91
C LYS A 294 -12.11 21.88 -6.17
N HIS A 295 -12.73 22.76 -5.38
CA HIS A 295 -12.14 23.94 -4.73
C HIS A 295 -12.60 24.13 -3.27
N GLY A 296 -12.90 23.03 -2.55
CA GLY A 296 -13.23 23.07 -1.12
C GLY A 296 -14.42 23.98 -0.78
N PHE A 297 -14.22 24.93 0.14
CA PHE A 297 -15.25 25.85 0.65
C PHE A 297 -15.48 27.10 -0.23
N ALA A 298 -14.84 27.21 -1.40
CA ALA A 298 -14.95 28.39 -2.27
C ALA A 298 -16.36 28.58 -2.90
N GLY A 299 -17.18 27.53 -2.97
CA GLY A 299 -18.45 27.58 -3.68
C GLY A 299 -18.26 27.83 -5.19
N ARG A 300 -19.23 28.52 -5.82
CA ARG A 300 -19.15 28.87 -7.25
C ARG A 300 -18.35 30.18 -7.41
N VAL A 301 -17.31 30.11 -8.23
CA VAL A 301 -16.50 31.25 -8.68
C VAL A 301 -16.51 31.18 -10.21
N GLU A 302 -16.85 32.30 -10.85
CA GLU A 302 -16.89 32.36 -12.31
C GLU A 302 -15.47 32.48 -12.89
N LYS A 303 -15.28 32.14 -14.16
CA LYS A 303 -13.94 32.13 -14.77
C LYS A 303 -13.35 33.54 -14.96
N ASP A 304 -14.19 34.56 -15.03
CA ASP A 304 -13.85 35.98 -15.18
C ASP A 304 -13.76 36.73 -13.84
N GLU A 305 -13.87 36.01 -12.71
CA GLU A 305 -13.56 36.56 -11.39
C GLU A 305 -12.08 36.33 -11.05
N TYR A 306 -11.37 37.42 -10.75
CA TYR A 306 -9.92 37.43 -10.56
C TYR A 306 -9.52 38.05 -9.22
N TRP A 307 -8.47 37.50 -8.63
CA TRP A 307 -7.81 38.05 -7.46
C TRP A 307 -6.31 38.09 -7.73
N ARG A 308 -5.75 39.28 -7.86
CA ARG A 308 -4.37 39.47 -8.33
C ARG A 308 -3.36 39.33 -7.19
N ASP A 309 -3.74 39.69 -5.97
CA ASP A 309 -2.82 39.70 -4.84
C ASP A 309 -2.69 38.31 -4.21
N ILE A 310 -1.65 38.12 -3.40
CA ILE A 310 -1.51 36.90 -2.61
C ILE A 310 -2.69 36.84 -1.62
N PRO A 311 -3.54 35.81 -1.65
CA PRO A 311 -4.80 35.80 -0.90
C PRO A 311 -4.60 35.48 0.57
N TYR A 312 -3.43 34.97 0.96
CA TYR A 312 -3.12 34.51 2.32
C TYR A 312 -1.64 34.73 2.65
N ASP A 313 -1.37 35.46 3.73
CA ASP A 313 -0.01 35.78 4.18
C ASP A 313 0.56 34.74 5.18
N GLY A 314 -0.24 33.75 5.57
CA GLY A 314 0.20 32.65 6.44
C GLY A 314 0.84 31.49 5.66
N ARG A 315 0.96 30.33 6.31
CA ARG A 315 1.63 29.16 5.71
C ARG A 315 0.66 28.43 4.78
N LEU A 316 1.13 28.00 3.61
CA LEU A 316 0.27 27.27 2.65
C LEU A 316 -0.33 25.99 3.23
N GLU A 317 0.35 25.35 4.19
CA GLU A 317 -0.17 24.19 4.92
C GLU A 317 -1.44 24.51 5.73
N ASP A 318 -1.63 25.76 6.17
CA ASP A 318 -2.82 26.16 6.92
C ASP A 318 -4.10 26.07 6.07
N LEU A 319 -3.98 26.13 4.73
CA LEU A 319 -5.11 26.17 3.80
C LEU A 319 -5.63 24.78 3.37
N VAL A 320 -4.94 23.70 3.73
CA VAL A 320 -5.23 22.32 3.26
C VAL A 320 -6.69 21.95 3.51
N ALA A 321 -7.21 22.19 4.72
CA ALA A 321 -8.60 21.88 5.08
C ALA A 321 -9.62 22.84 4.45
N LEU A 322 -9.21 24.04 4.02
CA LEU A 322 -10.09 25.10 3.52
C LEU A 322 -10.30 25.03 2.00
N TYR A 323 -9.22 24.83 1.25
CA TYR A 323 -9.24 24.88 -0.21
C TYR A 323 -9.47 23.50 -0.86
N GLY A 324 -9.30 22.41 -0.11
CA GLY A 324 -9.60 21.05 -0.60
C GLY A 324 -8.70 20.57 -1.74
N SER A 325 -7.61 21.28 -2.05
CA SER A 325 -6.55 20.77 -2.91
C SER A 325 -5.70 19.81 -2.08
N PRO A 326 -5.61 18.53 -2.46
CA PRO A 326 -4.87 17.57 -1.67
C PRO A 326 -3.39 17.95 -1.66
N LEU A 327 -2.71 17.50 -0.62
CA LEU A 327 -1.29 17.69 -0.33
C LEU A 327 -0.28 17.55 -1.47
N PRO A 328 -0.54 16.84 -2.57
CA PRO A 328 0.30 16.91 -3.77
C PRO A 328 0.60 18.35 -4.22
N GLY A 329 -0.37 19.27 -4.19
CA GLY A 329 -0.14 20.69 -4.50
C GLY A 329 0.73 21.38 -3.44
N LEU A 330 0.47 21.11 -2.15
CA LEU A 330 1.32 21.60 -1.06
C LEU A 330 2.77 21.12 -1.22
N ALA A 331 2.97 19.85 -1.57
CA ALA A 331 4.31 19.30 -1.79
C ALA A 331 5.03 19.97 -2.95
N THR A 332 4.33 20.26 -4.04
CA THR A 332 4.88 21.05 -5.15
C THR A 332 5.29 22.45 -4.68
N ALA A 333 4.42 23.15 -3.94
CA ALA A 333 4.69 24.48 -3.43
C ALA A 333 5.89 24.52 -2.46
N LEU A 334 5.97 23.57 -1.54
CA LEU A 334 7.07 23.46 -0.58
C LEU A 334 8.39 23.12 -1.27
N PHE A 335 8.37 22.18 -2.23
CA PHE A 335 9.58 21.87 -3.00
C PHE A 335 10.11 23.07 -3.77
N LEU A 336 9.22 23.81 -4.47
CA LEU A 336 9.60 25.06 -5.13
C LEU A 336 10.12 26.08 -4.12
N THR A 337 9.48 26.22 -2.95
CA THR A 337 9.96 27.10 -1.88
C THR A 337 11.40 26.74 -1.46
N TRP A 338 11.73 25.45 -1.31
CA TRP A 338 13.08 25.00 -0.95
C TRP A 338 14.12 25.24 -2.05
N VAL A 339 13.71 25.13 -3.33
CA VAL A 339 14.55 25.54 -4.47
C VAL A 339 14.82 27.04 -4.42
N GLY A 340 13.81 27.86 -4.14
CA GLY A 340 13.93 29.31 -4.06
C GLY A 340 14.83 29.77 -2.90
N GLN A 341 14.81 29.04 -1.79
CA GLN A 341 15.71 29.25 -0.65
C GLN A 341 17.15 28.74 -0.90
N GLY A 342 17.40 28.03 -2.00
CA GLY A 342 18.67 27.35 -2.26
C GLY A 342 18.98 26.20 -1.28
N ALA A 343 17.96 25.66 -0.62
CA ALA A 343 18.10 24.46 0.22
C ALA A 343 18.28 23.20 -0.63
N VAL A 344 17.72 23.21 -1.84
CA VAL A 344 17.78 22.14 -2.83
C VAL A 344 18.25 22.73 -4.16
N ARG A 345 19.21 22.09 -4.82
CA ARG A 345 19.80 22.56 -6.08
C ARG A 345 19.77 21.49 -7.14
N GLU A 346 19.45 21.87 -8.37
CA GLU A 346 19.49 20.99 -9.52
C GLU A 346 20.90 20.42 -9.78
N THR A 347 20.96 19.15 -10.12
CA THR A 347 22.12 18.40 -10.58
C THR A 347 21.68 17.36 -11.63
N THR A 348 22.61 16.63 -12.20
CA THR A 348 22.34 15.52 -13.13
C THR A 348 22.98 14.24 -12.60
N MET A 349 22.33 13.10 -12.83
CA MET A 349 22.89 11.78 -12.56
C MET A 349 22.86 10.89 -13.80
N GLU A 350 23.93 10.13 -14.02
CA GLU A 350 23.96 9.10 -15.07
C GLU A 350 23.11 7.90 -14.65
N ARG A 351 22.13 7.52 -15.47
CA ARG A 351 21.25 6.38 -15.23
C ARG A 351 21.30 5.38 -16.38
N GLY A 352 21.31 4.09 -16.05
CA GLY A 352 21.16 2.97 -17.01
C GLY A 352 22.36 2.02 -17.06
N ARG A 353 22.09 0.71 -16.99
CA ARG A 353 23.13 -0.34 -16.91
C ARG A 353 23.83 -0.62 -18.25
N PHE A 354 23.14 -0.37 -19.36
CA PHE A 354 23.63 -0.62 -20.73
C PHE A 354 23.66 0.63 -21.61
N PHE A 355 22.76 1.58 -21.38
CA PHE A 355 22.74 2.89 -22.01
C PHE A 355 22.62 3.95 -20.90
N LYS A 356 23.71 4.69 -20.67
CA LYS A 356 23.73 5.78 -19.71
C LYS A 356 23.02 7.00 -20.28
N ARG A 357 22.10 7.60 -19.51
CA ARG A 357 21.42 8.86 -19.81
C ARG A 357 21.52 9.77 -18.60
N ASP A 358 21.74 11.06 -18.84
CA ASP A 358 21.68 12.07 -17.79
C ASP A 358 20.21 12.34 -17.46
N GLU A 359 19.82 12.09 -16.21
CA GLU A 359 18.51 12.45 -15.66
C GLU A 359 18.65 13.59 -14.66
N PRO A 360 17.70 14.56 -14.63
CA PRO A 360 17.67 15.60 -13.61
C PRO A 360 17.49 15.00 -12.21
N ALA A 361 18.31 15.46 -11.28
CA ALA A 361 18.25 15.12 -9.86
C ALA A 361 18.49 16.39 -9.03
N PHE A 362 18.30 16.31 -7.71
CA PHE A 362 18.37 17.48 -6.86
C PHE A 362 19.21 17.21 -5.61
N ILE A 363 20.32 17.92 -5.47
CA ILE A 363 21.16 17.81 -4.28
C ILE A 363 20.57 18.65 -3.14
N ILE A 364 20.45 18.02 -1.98
CA ILE A 364 20.08 18.67 -0.72
C ILE A 364 21.34 19.34 -0.16
N GLN A 365 21.31 20.66 -0.05
CA GLN A 365 22.46 21.44 0.40
C GLN A 365 22.43 21.72 1.90
N ARG A 366 21.23 22.00 2.42
CA ARG A 366 20.99 22.40 3.82
C ARG A 366 19.51 22.24 4.13
N GLU A 367 19.19 22.28 5.43
CA GLU A 367 17.81 22.41 5.87
C GLU A 367 17.23 23.78 5.41
N PRO A 368 16.03 23.80 4.81
CA PRO A 368 15.31 25.02 4.49
C PRO A 368 14.82 25.72 5.76
N VAL A 369 14.34 26.95 5.61
CA VAL A 369 13.61 27.64 6.67
C VAL A 369 12.22 27.02 6.75
N ILE A 370 12.06 26.07 7.67
CA ILE A 370 10.79 25.38 7.91
C ILE A 370 9.85 26.28 8.69
N GLN A 371 8.63 26.46 8.19
CA GLN A 371 7.61 27.32 8.79
C GLN A 371 6.55 26.55 9.59
N GLY A 372 6.48 25.22 9.43
CA GLY A 372 5.46 24.43 10.11
C GLY A 372 5.72 22.93 10.16
N PRO A 373 4.95 22.21 10.99
CA PRO A 373 5.14 20.78 11.21
C PRO A 373 4.88 19.94 9.96
N THR A 374 3.93 20.35 9.10
CA THR A 374 3.62 19.60 7.87
C THR A 374 4.80 19.69 6.88
N GLU A 375 5.38 20.88 6.75
CA GLU A 375 6.60 21.12 5.99
C GLU A 375 7.79 20.33 6.54
N GLN A 376 8.03 20.34 7.87
CA GLN A 376 9.12 19.57 8.50
C GLN A 376 9.02 18.09 8.15
N TRP A 377 7.80 17.54 8.20
CA TRP A 377 7.60 16.13 7.90
C TRP A 377 7.86 15.84 6.43
N LEU A 378 7.35 16.66 5.50
CA LEU A 378 7.66 16.47 4.08
C LEU A 378 9.17 16.57 3.82
N TRP A 379 9.88 17.47 4.52
CA TRP A 379 11.33 17.56 4.45
C TRP A 379 12.01 16.26 4.89
N SER A 380 11.58 15.67 6.01
CA SER A 380 12.11 14.38 6.48
C SER A 380 11.86 13.23 5.49
N ILE A 381 10.71 13.24 4.80
CA ILE A 381 10.39 12.29 3.73
C ILE A 381 11.38 12.46 2.56
N MET A 382 11.69 13.69 2.15
CA MET A 382 12.67 13.95 1.10
C MET A 382 14.09 13.50 1.50
N MET A 383 14.49 13.72 2.76
CA MET A 383 15.80 13.26 3.25
C MET A 383 15.89 11.75 3.21
N ALA A 384 14.87 11.06 3.72
CA ALA A 384 14.83 9.62 3.77
C ALA A 384 14.75 9.00 2.36
N ALA A 385 14.11 9.68 1.41
CA ALA A 385 14.08 9.26 0.01
C ALA A 385 15.44 9.42 -0.68
N ALA A 386 16.14 10.54 -0.47
CA ALA A 386 17.46 10.79 -1.04
C ALA A 386 18.56 9.88 -0.46
N GLY A 387 18.41 9.44 0.80
CA GLY A 387 19.39 8.55 1.42
C GLY A 387 20.73 9.25 1.73
N GLU A 388 21.81 8.47 1.78
CA GLU A 388 23.11 8.93 2.30
C GLU A 388 23.86 9.90 1.38
N ASP A 389 23.63 9.84 0.07
CA ASP A 389 24.31 10.71 -0.89
C ASP A 389 23.72 12.14 -0.95
N GLY A 390 22.53 12.33 -0.34
CA GLY A 390 21.82 13.59 -0.30
C GLY A 390 21.33 14.06 -1.68
N ILE A 391 21.24 13.18 -2.68
CA ILE A 391 20.77 13.50 -4.03
C ILE A 391 19.39 12.87 -4.24
N LEU A 392 18.37 13.71 -4.36
CA LEU A 392 17.00 13.28 -4.57
C LEU A 392 16.69 13.06 -6.06
N GLN A 393 16.33 11.83 -6.42
CA GLN A 393 15.83 11.47 -7.74
C GLN A 393 14.31 11.21 -7.73
N ALA A 394 13.65 11.42 -8.87
CA ALA A 394 12.21 11.16 -9.00
C ALA A 394 11.84 9.69 -8.72
N SER A 395 12.69 8.74 -9.12
CA SER A 395 12.47 7.32 -8.82
C SER A 395 12.70 6.94 -7.36
N GLU A 396 13.49 7.73 -6.62
CA GLU A 396 13.72 7.49 -5.20
C GLU A 396 12.54 7.94 -4.36
N ILE A 397 11.96 9.11 -4.68
CA ILE A 397 10.71 9.51 -4.02
C ILE A 397 9.56 8.57 -4.36
N GLU A 398 9.47 8.09 -5.62
CA GLU A 398 8.50 7.08 -6.00
C GLU A 398 8.68 5.79 -5.18
N ARG A 399 9.92 5.28 -5.10
CA ARG A 399 10.23 4.06 -4.33
C ARG A 399 9.96 4.25 -2.84
N TYR A 400 10.35 5.39 -2.27
CA TYR A 400 10.17 5.68 -0.86
C TYR A 400 8.69 5.78 -0.50
N THR A 401 7.91 6.58 -1.25
CA THR A 401 6.46 6.74 -1.01
C THR A 401 5.70 5.43 -1.20
N ARG A 402 6.12 4.57 -2.14
CA ARG A 402 5.58 3.22 -2.30
C ARG A 402 5.90 2.30 -1.12
N ARG A 403 7.04 2.45 -0.45
CA ARG A 403 7.40 1.63 0.72
C ARG A 403 6.84 2.18 2.04
N ASN A 404 6.59 3.49 2.12
CA ASN A 404 6.28 4.18 3.38
C ASN A 404 4.86 4.76 3.41
N VAL A 405 3.87 3.93 3.09
CA VAL A 405 2.50 4.36 2.84
C VAL A 405 1.79 4.81 4.10
N SER A 406 2.00 4.11 5.22
CA SER A 406 1.50 4.51 6.54
C SER A 406 2.03 5.90 6.92
N THR A 407 3.29 6.19 6.60
CA THR A 407 3.88 7.53 6.75
C THR A 407 3.15 8.55 5.87
N MET A 408 2.80 8.22 4.62
CA MET A 408 2.05 9.13 3.73
C MET A 408 0.62 9.38 4.25
N LYS A 409 -0.08 8.34 4.71
CA LYS A 409 -1.41 8.46 5.32
C LYS A 409 -1.37 9.40 6.52
N ARG A 410 -0.40 9.18 7.42
CA ARG A 410 -0.24 9.95 8.66
C ARG A 410 0.16 11.39 8.41
N TRP A 411 1.09 11.64 7.48
CA TRP A 411 1.45 13.00 7.05
C TRP A 411 0.22 13.79 6.59
N ARG A 412 -0.70 13.12 5.87
CA ARG A 412 -1.93 13.76 5.41
C ARG A 412 -2.93 14.07 6.50
N GLU A 413 -3.15 13.13 7.39
CA GLU A 413 -4.06 13.29 8.52
C GLU A 413 -3.58 14.42 9.43
N GLU A 414 -2.28 14.44 9.74
CA GLU A 414 -1.66 15.51 10.50
C GLU A 414 -1.78 16.87 9.79
N ALA A 415 -1.51 16.94 8.49
CA ALA A 415 -1.64 18.19 7.73
C ALA A 415 -3.08 18.74 7.76
N LEU A 416 -4.08 17.86 7.65
CA LEU A 416 -5.49 18.26 7.74
C LEU A 416 -5.85 18.73 9.15
N ASP A 417 -5.37 18.05 10.18
CA ASP A 417 -5.69 18.39 11.56
C ASP A 417 -5.00 19.68 12.00
N GLN A 418 -3.72 19.85 11.66
CA GLN A 418 -2.99 21.11 11.89
C GLN A 418 -3.64 22.28 11.14
N SER A 419 -4.01 22.08 9.87
CA SER A 419 -4.76 23.08 9.10
C SER A 419 -6.09 23.44 9.75
N ARG A 420 -6.88 22.46 10.20
CA ARG A 420 -8.16 22.72 10.90
C ARG A 420 -7.95 23.50 12.19
N LEU A 421 -6.95 23.12 13.00
CA LEU A 421 -6.62 23.81 14.25
C LEU A 421 -6.31 25.29 13.98
N GLU A 422 -5.43 25.56 13.02
CA GLU A 422 -5.03 26.93 12.68
C GLU A 422 -6.19 27.73 12.08
N MET A 423 -6.96 27.15 11.15
CA MET A 423 -8.12 27.83 10.56
C MET A 423 -9.21 28.13 11.59
N ILE A 424 -9.39 27.28 12.61
CA ILE A 424 -10.29 27.57 13.74
C ILE A 424 -9.73 28.71 14.59
N HIS A 425 -8.43 28.67 14.92
CA HIS A 425 -7.77 29.70 15.71
C HIS A 425 -7.88 31.09 15.05
N GLN A 426 -7.78 31.17 13.71
CA GLN A 426 -7.97 32.41 12.94
C GLN A 426 -9.44 32.81 12.72
N GLY A 427 -10.41 32.00 13.18
CA GLY A 427 -11.84 32.23 12.96
C GLY A 427 -12.30 32.05 11.51
N LEU A 428 -11.54 31.31 10.71
CA LEU A 428 -11.85 30.96 9.31
C LEU A 428 -12.66 29.65 9.22
N MET A 429 -12.58 28.80 10.23
CA MET A 429 -13.38 27.57 10.34
C MET A 429 -14.03 27.43 11.71
N VAL A 430 -15.07 26.60 11.77
CA VAL A 430 -15.79 26.25 13.00
C VAL A 430 -15.96 24.74 13.12
N LYS A 431 -15.84 24.25 14.36
CA LYS A 431 -16.08 22.86 14.73
C LYS A 431 -17.50 22.73 15.31
N THR A 432 -18.36 21.95 14.65
CA THR A 432 -19.72 21.68 15.11
C THR A 432 -19.86 20.20 15.45
N LYS A 433 -20.21 19.90 16.72
CA LYS A 433 -20.63 18.54 17.09
C LYS A 433 -22.03 18.28 16.53
N LYS A 434 -22.17 17.27 15.68
CA LYS A 434 -23.46 16.77 15.22
C LYS A 434 -23.66 15.35 15.70
N ARG A 435 -24.90 14.87 15.69
CA ARG A 435 -25.18 13.44 15.88
C ARG A 435 -25.54 12.82 14.54
N VAL A 436 -24.82 11.78 14.14
CA VAL A 436 -25.23 10.92 13.03
C VAL A 436 -26.24 9.92 13.59
N LEU A 437 -27.38 9.76 12.90
CA LEU A 437 -28.51 8.92 13.32
C LEU A 437 -29.08 9.27 14.72
N GLY A 438 -28.80 10.47 15.25
CA GLY A 438 -29.26 10.91 16.57
C GLY A 438 -28.48 10.32 17.76
N VAL A 439 -27.52 9.42 17.54
CA VAL A 439 -26.82 8.68 18.61
C VAL A 439 -25.30 8.88 18.57
N PHE A 440 -24.68 8.90 17.39
CA PHE A 440 -23.22 8.92 17.29
C PHE A 440 -22.70 10.36 17.17
N PRO A 441 -21.91 10.87 18.14
CA PRO A 441 -21.30 12.18 18.00
C PRO A 441 -20.30 12.16 16.84
N THR A 442 -20.54 12.98 15.82
CA THR A 442 -19.58 13.27 14.76
C THR A 442 -19.13 14.71 14.87
N THR A 443 -17.86 14.96 14.55
CA THR A 443 -17.34 16.31 14.41
C THR A 443 -17.45 16.74 12.96
N LYS A 444 -18.20 17.81 12.70
CA LYS A 444 -18.18 18.48 11.40
C LYS A 444 -17.32 19.74 11.48
N TYR A 445 -16.42 19.91 10.52
CA TYR A 445 -15.72 21.16 10.28
C TYR A 445 -16.42 21.91 9.14
N ASP A 446 -16.66 23.21 9.32
CA ASP A 446 -17.27 24.07 8.30
C ASP A 446 -16.53 25.41 8.23
N ALA A 447 -16.48 26.04 7.06
CA ALA A 447 -15.87 27.35 6.90
C ALA A 447 -16.82 28.46 7.37
N THR A 448 -16.27 29.47 8.07
CA THR A 448 -16.99 30.72 8.33
C THR A 448 -17.15 31.51 7.02
N ASP A 449 -17.94 32.58 7.02
CA ASP A 449 -18.06 33.42 5.83
C ASP A 449 -16.72 34.06 5.44
N ARG A 450 -15.85 34.35 6.43
CA ARG A 450 -14.46 34.77 6.18
C ARG A 450 -13.62 33.66 5.56
N GLY A 451 -13.77 32.42 6.02
CA GLY A 451 -13.10 31.26 5.43
C GLY A 451 -13.53 30.99 3.99
N LYS A 452 -14.84 31.08 3.71
CA LYS A 452 -15.37 30.93 2.34
C LYS A 452 -14.84 32.03 1.42
N GLU A 453 -14.79 33.27 1.88
CA GLU A 453 -14.23 34.39 1.13
C GLU A 453 -12.74 34.17 0.83
N LEU A 454 -11.96 33.71 1.82
CA LEU A 454 -10.57 33.34 1.59
C LEU A 454 -10.43 32.22 0.54
N ALA A 455 -11.23 31.15 0.65
CA ALA A 455 -11.24 30.06 -0.32
C ALA A 455 -11.60 30.56 -1.74
N ARG A 456 -12.55 31.51 -1.85
CA ARG A 456 -12.90 32.16 -3.12
C ARG A 456 -11.72 32.91 -3.72
N ARG A 457 -11.02 33.72 -2.93
CA ARG A 457 -9.83 34.46 -3.39
C ARG A 457 -8.73 33.53 -3.92
N VAL A 458 -8.55 32.36 -3.31
CA VAL A 458 -7.61 31.35 -3.82
C VAL A 458 -8.03 30.83 -5.21
N VAL A 459 -9.33 30.57 -5.45
CA VAL A 459 -9.83 30.20 -6.79
C VAL A 459 -9.68 31.35 -7.79
N MET A 460 -9.99 32.58 -7.37
CA MET A 460 -9.85 33.76 -8.22
C MET A 460 -8.38 34.07 -8.56
N LEU A 461 -7.43 33.77 -7.67
CA LEU A 461 -6.00 33.80 -7.98
C LEU A 461 -5.65 32.74 -9.02
N ARG A 462 -6.18 31.51 -8.90
CA ARG A 462 -6.01 30.47 -9.92
C ARG A 462 -6.46 30.96 -11.29
N ASN A 463 -7.65 31.56 -11.38
CA ASN A 463 -8.17 32.12 -12.64
C ASN A 463 -7.21 33.18 -13.22
N TYR A 464 -6.70 34.07 -12.37
CA TYR A 464 -5.75 35.12 -12.77
C TYR A 464 -4.44 34.54 -13.31
N LEU A 465 -3.87 33.55 -12.63
CA LEU A 465 -2.62 32.90 -13.06
C LEU A 465 -2.78 32.11 -14.37
N THR A 466 -3.99 31.69 -14.70
CA THR A 466 -4.31 31.00 -15.98
C THR A 466 -4.79 31.96 -17.08
N ASP A 467 -4.97 33.25 -16.81
CA ASP A 467 -5.40 34.25 -17.80
C ASP A 467 -4.22 35.11 -18.28
N PHE A 468 -3.67 34.71 -19.42
CA PHE A 468 -2.45 35.29 -19.98
C PHE A 468 -2.61 36.75 -20.40
N SER A 469 -3.82 37.18 -20.75
CA SER A 469 -4.08 38.56 -21.18
C SER A 469 -3.81 39.55 -20.04
N LEU A 470 -4.15 39.15 -18.81
CA LEU A 470 -4.00 39.98 -17.61
C LEU A 470 -2.57 39.97 -17.06
N LEU A 471 -1.84 38.88 -17.26
CA LEU A 471 -0.43 38.77 -16.83
C LEU A 471 0.47 39.73 -17.61
N ALA A 472 0.20 39.93 -18.90
CA ALA A 472 0.95 40.86 -19.77
C ALA A 472 0.71 42.34 -19.44
N GLU A 473 -0.36 42.68 -18.72
CA GLU A 473 -0.67 44.06 -18.31
C GLU A 473 0.19 44.55 -17.14
N ARG A 474 0.84 43.65 -16.40
CA ARG A 474 1.81 44.03 -15.37
C ARG A 474 3.14 44.36 -16.03
N GLY A 475 3.52 45.64 -16.00
CA GLY A 475 4.84 46.10 -16.41
C GLY A 475 5.97 45.32 -15.72
N ALA A 476 7.08 45.17 -16.45
CA ALA A 476 8.21 44.32 -16.05
C ALA A 476 8.82 44.67 -14.68
N SER A 477 9.28 43.62 -14.01
CA SER A 477 10.24 43.60 -12.90
C SER A 477 9.69 43.66 -11.46
N GLN A 478 9.30 42.48 -10.95
CA GLN A 478 9.63 42.10 -9.57
C GLN A 478 9.75 40.57 -9.47
N VAL A 479 10.95 40.03 -9.68
CA VAL A 479 11.27 38.57 -9.63
C VAL A 479 10.69 37.88 -8.39
N LEU A 480 10.74 38.56 -7.24
CA LEU A 480 10.19 38.08 -5.97
C LEU A 480 8.68 37.77 -6.04
N LEU A 481 7.92 38.53 -6.81
CA LEU A 481 6.47 38.34 -6.94
C LEU A 481 6.13 37.20 -7.92
N TRP A 482 6.92 37.04 -8.99
CA TRP A 482 6.81 35.91 -9.89
C TRP A 482 7.14 34.58 -9.21
N ASP A 483 8.18 34.55 -8.37
CA ASP A 483 8.52 33.38 -7.57
C ASP A 483 7.38 33.03 -6.59
N GLN A 484 6.79 34.02 -5.92
CA GLN A 484 5.60 33.79 -5.07
C GLN A 484 4.43 33.21 -5.89
N TYR A 485 4.17 33.73 -7.09
CA TYR A 485 3.14 33.15 -7.95
C TYR A 485 3.45 31.74 -8.41
N MET A 486 4.71 31.39 -8.67
CA MET A 486 5.10 30.02 -8.99
C MET A 486 4.86 29.06 -7.83
N VAL A 487 5.16 29.48 -6.59
CA VAL A 487 4.86 28.67 -5.39
C VAL A 487 3.35 28.46 -5.25
N TRP A 488 2.54 29.51 -5.43
CA TRP A 488 1.08 29.41 -5.45
C TRP A 488 0.56 28.56 -6.61
N ALA A 489 1.15 28.68 -7.81
CA ALA A 489 0.83 27.85 -8.95
C ALA A 489 1.10 26.37 -8.65
N GLY A 490 2.18 26.08 -7.91
CA GLY A 490 2.46 24.76 -7.35
C GLY A 490 1.35 24.26 -6.44
N TYR A 491 0.95 25.09 -5.46
CA TYR A 491 -0.14 24.77 -4.53
C TYR A 491 -1.47 24.48 -5.24
N LEU A 492 -1.73 25.22 -6.31
CA LEU A 492 -2.95 25.15 -7.13
C LEU A 492 -2.91 24.05 -8.21
N GLY A 493 -1.78 23.34 -8.37
CA GLY A 493 -1.60 22.29 -9.37
C GLY A 493 -1.51 22.80 -10.81
N ILE A 494 -1.09 24.06 -11.02
CA ILE A 494 -0.97 24.72 -12.33
C ILE A 494 0.46 25.22 -12.61
N ALA A 495 1.47 24.77 -11.85
CA ALA A 495 2.85 25.25 -11.98
C ALA A 495 3.46 25.11 -13.38
N GLN A 496 3.19 24.00 -14.08
CA GLN A 496 3.69 23.81 -15.46
C GLN A 496 3.05 24.81 -16.43
N GLU A 497 1.72 24.96 -16.39
CA GLU A 497 0.98 25.91 -17.21
C GLU A 497 1.47 27.34 -16.96
N VAL A 498 1.64 27.73 -15.70
CA VAL A 498 2.12 29.07 -15.34
C VAL A 498 3.58 29.29 -15.76
N GLN A 499 4.46 28.29 -15.61
CA GLN A 499 5.86 28.40 -16.01
C GLN A 499 6.04 28.64 -17.51
N GLU A 500 5.29 27.92 -18.35
CA GLU A 500 5.32 28.12 -19.80
C GLU A 500 4.92 29.54 -20.19
N GLN A 501 3.98 30.11 -19.43
CA GLN A 501 3.38 31.41 -19.72
C GLN A 501 4.25 32.56 -19.23
N PHE A 502 4.92 32.39 -18.08
CA PHE A 502 5.91 33.35 -17.62
C PHE A 502 7.07 33.48 -18.59
N LYS A 503 7.48 32.37 -19.25
CA LYS A 503 8.51 32.42 -20.30
C LYS A 503 8.09 33.27 -21.52
N ILE A 504 6.78 33.38 -21.79
CA ILE A 504 6.24 34.20 -22.89
C ILE A 504 6.15 35.67 -22.46
N VAL A 505 5.60 35.92 -21.26
CA VAL A 505 5.33 37.28 -20.75
C VAL A 505 6.63 37.98 -20.32
N ASP A 506 7.57 37.26 -19.72
CA ASP A 506 8.86 37.76 -19.25
C ASP A 506 9.97 36.75 -19.63
N PRO A 507 10.54 36.85 -20.85
CA PRO A 507 11.58 35.92 -21.30
C PRO A 507 12.82 35.89 -20.39
N ASP A 508 13.10 36.99 -19.67
CA ASP A 508 14.25 37.09 -18.77
C ASP A 508 14.01 36.35 -17.46
N TYR A 509 12.74 36.10 -17.08
CA TYR A 509 12.37 35.34 -15.88
C TYR A 509 13.07 33.97 -15.82
N ALA A 510 13.18 33.28 -16.95
CA ALA A 510 13.85 31.97 -17.03
C ALA A 510 15.34 32.03 -16.65
N THR A 511 15.98 33.20 -16.71
CA THR A 511 17.37 33.42 -16.31
C THR A 511 17.51 34.04 -14.93
N GLN A 512 16.45 34.68 -14.41
CA GLN A 512 16.45 35.39 -13.13
C GLN A 512 15.88 34.55 -11.99
N SER A 513 14.96 33.63 -12.26
CA SER A 513 14.33 32.76 -11.27
C SER A 513 15.18 31.52 -10.98
N SER A 514 15.13 31.06 -9.73
CA SER A 514 15.68 29.76 -9.33
C SER A 514 14.82 28.58 -9.84
N PHE A 515 13.61 28.84 -10.35
CA PHE A 515 12.66 27.80 -10.78
C PHE A 515 12.87 27.39 -12.24
N THR A 516 13.71 26.38 -12.44
CA THR A 516 13.95 25.76 -13.74
C THR A 516 12.79 24.85 -14.17
N PRO A 517 12.66 24.51 -15.46
CA PRO A 517 11.73 23.46 -15.91
C PRO A 517 11.92 22.12 -15.20
N ASN A 518 13.17 21.77 -14.88
CA ASN A 518 13.49 20.56 -14.14
C ASN A 518 12.99 20.62 -12.69
N SER A 519 13.05 21.79 -12.03
CA SER A 519 12.51 21.96 -10.67
C SER A 519 10.99 21.76 -10.63
N VAL A 520 10.26 22.30 -11.61
CA VAL A 520 8.80 22.14 -11.73
C VAL A 520 8.43 20.69 -12.08
N SER A 521 9.21 20.04 -12.95
CA SER A 521 9.06 18.62 -13.29
C SER A 521 9.29 17.71 -12.08
N MET A 522 10.34 17.95 -11.29
CA MET A 522 10.59 17.21 -10.05
C MET A 522 9.48 17.42 -9.03
N ALA A 523 9.04 18.67 -8.83
CA ALA A 523 7.93 19.00 -7.94
C ALA A 523 6.62 18.28 -8.35
N SER A 524 6.40 18.13 -9.67
CA SER A 524 5.27 17.37 -10.22
C SER A 524 5.42 15.86 -9.98
N SER A 525 6.64 15.32 -10.05
CA SER A 525 6.95 13.91 -9.79
C SER A 525 6.78 13.53 -8.32
N ILE A 526 7.16 14.42 -7.40
CA ILE A 526 6.91 14.28 -5.97
C ILE A 526 5.39 14.24 -5.71
N SER A 527 4.67 15.21 -6.29
CA SER A 527 3.22 15.34 -6.20
C SER A 527 2.47 14.11 -6.73
N SER A 528 2.87 13.57 -7.88
CA SER A 528 2.27 12.36 -8.45
C SER A 528 2.56 11.11 -7.62
N SER A 529 3.78 10.98 -7.09
CA SER A 529 4.16 9.86 -6.21
C SER A 529 3.35 9.85 -4.92
N LEU A 530 3.21 11.02 -4.27
CA LEU A 530 2.37 11.19 -3.08
C LEU A 530 0.89 10.90 -3.36
N SER A 531 0.36 11.40 -4.49
CA SER A 531 -1.03 11.15 -4.91
C SER A 531 -1.29 9.66 -5.10
N SER A 532 -0.37 8.97 -5.77
CA SER A 532 -0.48 7.55 -6.07
C SER A 532 -0.44 6.72 -4.80
N ALA A 533 0.53 6.98 -3.91
CA ALA A 533 0.62 6.30 -2.62
C ALA A 533 -0.65 6.50 -1.77
N TYR A 534 -1.26 7.68 -1.82
CA TYR A 534 -2.51 7.96 -1.12
C TYR A 534 -3.72 7.21 -1.70
N ASN A 535 -3.86 7.23 -3.03
CA ASN A 535 -4.94 6.50 -3.71
C ASN A 535 -4.83 5.00 -3.43
N ASP A 536 -3.61 4.46 -3.50
CA ASP A 536 -3.32 3.08 -3.14
C ASP A 536 -3.65 2.80 -1.67
N ALA A 537 -3.28 3.67 -0.72
CA ALA A 537 -3.62 3.49 0.69
C ALA A 537 -5.14 3.47 0.95
N THR A 538 -5.86 4.36 0.26
CA THR A 538 -7.33 4.47 0.36
C THR A 538 -8.02 3.26 -0.29
N SER A 539 -7.48 2.81 -1.42
CA SER A 539 -7.93 1.59 -2.09
C SER A 539 -7.67 0.36 -1.22
N SER A 540 -6.46 0.22 -0.65
CA SER A 540 -6.12 -0.84 0.30
C SER A 540 -7.04 -0.88 1.49
N SER A 541 -7.29 0.27 2.13
CA SER A 541 -8.17 0.30 3.29
C SER A 541 -9.61 -0.07 2.94
N SER A 542 -10.08 0.24 1.73
CA SER A 542 -11.45 -0.10 1.28
C SER A 542 -11.57 -1.46 0.58
N GLY A 543 -10.46 -2.15 0.33
CA GLY A 543 -10.43 -3.46 -0.33
C GLY A 543 -10.37 -3.40 -1.86
N GLY A 544 -10.06 -2.25 -2.47
CA GLY A 544 -9.89 -2.12 -3.92
C GLY A 544 -8.56 -2.68 -4.47
N GLY A 545 -7.75 -3.34 -3.62
CA GLY A 545 -6.34 -3.61 -3.87
C GLY A 545 -5.44 -2.40 -3.57
N GLY A 546 -4.13 -2.58 -3.56
CA GLY A 546 -3.15 -1.55 -3.21
C GLY A 546 -1.95 -2.15 -2.50
N PHE A 547 -1.50 -1.56 -1.41
CA PHE A 547 -0.53 -2.14 -0.48
C PHE A 547 -1.14 -3.21 0.44
N SER A 548 -0.32 -4.15 0.88
CA SER A 548 -0.60 -5.01 2.05
C SER A 548 -0.19 -4.32 3.34
N SER A 549 -0.72 -4.81 4.46
CA SER A 549 -0.32 -4.40 5.80
C SER A 549 0.78 -5.32 6.34
N SER A 550 1.77 -4.75 7.03
CA SER A 550 2.83 -5.51 7.71
C SER A 550 2.31 -6.35 8.88
N GLY A 551 1.18 -5.95 9.48
CA GLY A 551 0.48 -6.70 10.53
C GLY A 551 -0.95 -7.09 10.15
N GLY A 552 -1.66 -7.75 11.07
CA GLY A 552 -3.05 -8.16 10.93
C GLY A 552 -3.22 -9.55 10.29
N GLY A 553 -4.40 -9.82 9.74
CA GLY A 553 -4.72 -11.13 9.17
C GLY A 553 -5.06 -12.20 10.20
N GLY A 554 -5.30 -11.81 11.47
CA GLY A 554 -5.62 -12.72 12.56
C GLY A 554 -6.95 -13.45 12.40
N GLY A 555 -6.93 -14.78 12.56
CA GLY A 555 -8.10 -15.64 12.43
C GLY A 555 -8.41 -16.10 11.01
N SER A 556 -7.45 -15.99 10.10
CA SER A 556 -7.47 -16.62 8.78
C SER A 556 -7.30 -18.14 8.87
N PHE A 557 -7.78 -18.86 7.85
CA PHE A 557 -7.66 -20.31 7.73
C PHE A 557 -6.42 -20.71 6.94
N GLY A 558 -6.01 -21.97 7.03
CA GLY A 558 -4.81 -22.47 6.35
C GLY A 558 -3.50 -22.18 7.08
N GLY A 559 -3.56 -21.38 8.15
CA GLY A 559 -2.41 -20.92 8.92
C GLY A 559 -1.76 -22.01 9.76
N GLY A 560 -0.43 -22.11 9.67
CA GLY A 560 0.41 -23.02 10.44
C GLY A 560 1.68 -22.31 10.93
N SER A 561 2.70 -23.09 11.26
CA SER A 561 4.05 -22.57 11.57
C SER A 561 5.09 -23.41 10.84
N GLY A 562 6.14 -22.75 10.37
CA GLY A 562 7.19 -23.43 9.61
C GLY A 562 6.83 -23.64 8.15
N GLY A 563 7.76 -24.22 7.41
CA GLY A 563 7.66 -24.50 5.98
C GLY A 563 8.96 -24.16 5.26
N GLY A 564 9.18 -24.78 4.12
CA GLY A 564 10.47 -24.74 3.43
C GLY A 564 11.30 -25.97 3.75
N ILE A 565 12.58 -25.80 4.04
CA ILE A 565 13.55 -26.89 4.12
C ILE A 565 13.72 -27.36 5.58
N ARG A 566 13.67 -28.67 5.80
CA ARG A 566 13.86 -29.33 7.11
C ARG A 566 14.84 -30.49 7.05
#